data_AF-A0A3D0YZ28-F1
#
_entry.id   AF-A0A3D0YZ28-F1
#
_cell.length_a   1.000
_cell.length_b   1.000
_cell.length_c   1.000
_cell.angle_alpha   90.00
_cell.angle_beta   90.00
_cell.angle_gamma   90.00
#
_symmetry.space_group_name_H-M   'P 1'
#
loop_
_entity.id
_entity.type
_entity.pdbx_description
1 polymer ?
#
loop_
_entity_poly.entity_id
_entity_poly.type
_entity_poly.pdbx_seq_one_letter_code
_entity_poly.pdbx_strand_id
1 'polypeptide(L)'
;MPADRFLRELLAGTDAMLANRGSDRTNQQVFRDWFFPRVGSSEAELAPVFEDFYRTRFPDLRVHARALPEARKVVVALQGMGFRTAVATNPVFPRLAIEERLRWGGLGDLPFDL
;
A
#
# COMPACT_ATOMS: atom_id res chain seq x y z
N MET A 1 12.00 16.94 -12.52
CA MET A 1 10.78 16.87 -13.36
C MET A 1 9.70 17.75 -12.72
N PRO A 2 8.85 18.47 -13.50
CA PRO A 2 7.72 19.21 -12.95
C PRO A 2 6.73 18.31 -12.17
N ALA A 3 6.16 18.82 -11.08
CA ALA A 3 5.32 18.02 -10.17
C ALA A 3 4.05 17.48 -10.85
N ASP A 4 3.43 18.27 -11.71
CA ASP A 4 2.26 17.93 -12.49
C ASP A 4 2.57 16.86 -13.57
N ARG A 5 3.80 16.82 -14.11
CA ARG A 5 4.23 15.69 -14.95
C ARG A 5 4.43 14.42 -14.10
N PHE A 6 5.08 14.53 -12.95
CA PHE A 6 5.24 13.40 -12.02
C PHE A 6 3.89 12.78 -11.67
N LEU A 7 2.93 13.61 -11.26
CA LEU A 7 1.61 13.15 -10.83
C LEU A 7 0.87 12.44 -11.96
N ARG A 8 0.93 12.96 -13.19
CA ARG A 8 0.33 12.29 -14.35
C ARG A 8 0.90 10.89 -14.57
N GLU A 9 2.22 10.74 -14.52
CA GLU A 9 2.86 9.43 -14.74
C GLU A 9 2.60 8.45 -13.58
N LEU A 10 2.54 8.96 -12.34
CA LEU A 10 2.16 8.17 -11.17
C LEU A 10 0.75 7.59 -11.31
N LEU A 11 -0.22 8.44 -11.69
CA LEU A 11 -1.61 8.02 -11.88
C LEU A 11 -1.74 7.04 -13.05
N ALA A 12 -1.09 7.32 -14.19
CA ALA A 12 -1.12 6.43 -15.35
C ALA A 12 -0.50 5.05 -15.05
N GLY A 13 0.61 5.00 -14.30
CA GLY A 13 1.19 3.73 -13.84
C GLY A 13 0.27 2.97 -12.87
N THR A 14 -0.43 3.70 -12.00
CA THR A 14 -1.44 3.12 -11.09
C THR A 14 -2.60 2.51 -11.86
N ASP A 15 -3.11 3.21 -12.89
CA ASP A 15 -4.20 2.71 -13.74
C ASP A 15 -3.77 1.45 -14.51
N ALA A 16 -2.54 1.44 -15.06
CA ALA A 16 -1.99 0.26 -15.73
C ALA A 16 -1.91 -0.96 -14.79
N MET A 17 -1.48 -0.74 -13.54
CA MET A 17 -1.45 -1.76 -12.50
C MET A 17 -2.86 -2.28 -12.14
N LEU A 18 -3.86 -1.40 -12.05
CA LEU A 18 -5.25 -1.79 -11.75
C LEU A 18 -5.93 -2.55 -12.90
N ALA A 19 -5.52 -2.28 -14.14
CA ALA A 19 -6.00 -2.99 -15.32
C ALA A 19 -5.39 -4.39 -15.45
N ASN A 20 -4.30 -4.69 -14.75
CA ASN A 20 -3.64 -5.99 -14.78
C ASN A 20 -4.58 -7.11 -14.31
N ARG A 21 -4.56 -8.24 -15.02
CA ARG A 21 -5.34 -9.46 -14.69
C ARG A 21 -4.48 -10.60 -14.14
N GLY A 22 -3.18 -10.38 -14.00
CA GLY A 22 -2.31 -11.24 -13.19
C GLY A 22 -1.96 -12.60 -13.81
N SER A 23 -2.03 -12.76 -15.14
CA SER A 23 -1.64 -14.02 -15.78
C SER A 23 -0.12 -14.26 -15.73
N ASP A 24 0.67 -13.22 -16.03
CA ASP A 24 2.13 -13.38 -16.26
C ASP A 24 3.00 -12.36 -15.51
N ARG A 25 2.38 -11.32 -14.93
CA ARG A 25 3.09 -10.21 -14.28
C ARG A 25 2.38 -9.76 -13.02
N THR A 26 3.17 -9.42 -12.01
CA THR A 26 2.67 -8.81 -10.79
C THR A 26 2.32 -7.34 -11.02
N ASN A 27 1.43 -6.83 -10.17
CA ASN A 27 1.08 -5.41 -10.14
C ASN A 27 2.32 -4.50 -10.00
N GLN A 28 3.27 -4.89 -9.15
CA GLN A 28 4.53 -4.17 -8.96
C GLN A 28 5.36 -4.12 -10.24
N GLN A 29 5.47 -5.22 -10.98
CA GLN A 29 6.18 -5.26 -12.26
C GLN A 29 5.53 -4.33 -13.29
N VAL A 30 4.20 -4.40 -13.44
CA VAL A 30 3.46 -3.53 -14.37
C VAL A 30 3.66 -2.06 -14.04
N PHE A 31 3.58 -1.68 -12.76
CA PHE A 31 3.83 -0.31 -12.33
C PHE A 31 5.27 0.12 -12.62
N ARG A 32 6.26 -0.70 -12.25
CA ARG A 32 7.69 -0.42 -12.43
C ARG A 32 8.03 -0.17 -13.90
N ASP A 33 7.61 -1.09 -14.77
CA ASP A 33 7.88 -1.03 -16.21
C ASP A 33 7.21 0.19 -16.86
N TRP A 34 6.10 0.67 -16.29
CA TRP A 34 5.46 1.89 -16.74
C TRP A 34 6.17 3.15 -16.23
N PHE A 35 6.38 3.24 -14.93
CA PHE A 35 6.65 4.48 -14.22
C PHE A 35 8.10 4.95 -14.37
N PHE A 36 9.08 4.11 -14.03
CA PHE A 36 10.49 4.51 -13.96
C PHE A 36 11.06 5.02 -15.30
N PRO A 37 10.78 4.37 -16.46
CA PRO A 37 11.22 4.89 -17.75
C PRO A 37 10.64 6.28 -18.08
N ARG A 38 9.40 6.58 -17.66
CA ARG A 38 8.69 7.82 -18.02
C ARG A 38 9.07 9.01 -17.15
N VAL A 39 9.43 8.74 -15.90
CA VAL A 39 9.94 9.76 -14.96
C VAL A 39 11.44 10.00 -15.11
N GLY A 40 12.14 9.14 -15.85
CA GLY A 40 13.56 9.29 -16.17
C GLY A 40 14.47 9.05 -14.96
N SER A 41 14.05 8.17 -14.04
CA SER A 41 14.81 7.80 -12.84
C SER A 41 14.64 6.31 -12.59
N SER A 42 15.68 5.69 -12.04
CA SER A 42 15.65 4.28 -11.68
C SER A 42 14.86 4.03 -10.40
N GLU A 43 14.45 2.78 -10.20
CA GLU A 43 13.86 2.35 -8.92
C GLU A 43 14.83 2.53 -7.76
N ALA A 44 16.12 2.26 -7.97
CA ALA A 44 17.13 2.42 -6.92
C ALA A 44 17.25 3.87 -6.43
N GLU A 45 17.06 4.86 -7.31
CA GLU A 45 17.12 6.28 -6.95
C GLU A 45 15.86 6.75 -6.22
N LEU A 46 14.68 6.29 -6.64
CA LEU A 46 13.40 6.79 -6.11
C LEU A 46 12.83 5.94 -4.97
N ALA A 47 13.20 4.68 -4.85
CA ALA A 47 12.70 3.81 -3.78
C ALA A 47 12.98 4.38 -2.36
N PRO A 48 14.17 4.95 -2.06
CA PRO A 48 14.40 5.59 -0.76
C PRO A 48 13.49 6.79 -0.52
N VAL A 49 13.18 7.57 -1.56
CA VAL A 49 12.28 8.74 -1.47
C VAL A 49 10.84 8.30 -1.18
N PHE A 50 10.38 7.23 -1.85
CA PHE A 50 9.06 6.67 -1.61
C PHE A 50 8.96 6.04 -0.21
N GLU A 51 9.99 5.31 0.22
CA GLU A 51 10.04 4.74 1.56
C GLU A 51 9.97 5.84 2.63
N ASP A 52 10.76 6.90 2.49
CA ASP A 52 10.71 8.06 3.40
C ASP A 52 9.31 8.67 3.46
N PHE A 53 8.67 8.90 2.30
CA PHE A 53 7.29 9.38 2.25
C PHE A 53 6.34 8.49 3.05
N TYR A 54 6.41 7.16 2.87
CA TYR A 54 5.53 6.22 3.59
C TYR A 54 5.82 6.16 5.09
N ARG A 55 7.05 6.46 5.52
CA ARG A 55 7.42 6.49 6.94
C ARG A 55 7.09 7.81 7.62
N THR A 56 7.23 8.94 6.92
CA THR A 56 7.25 10.27 7.55
C THR A 56 6.07 11.17 7.19
N ARG A 57 5.48 11.02 6.00
CA ARG A 57 4.39 11.88 5.51
C ARG A 57 3.06 11.16 5.39
N PHE A 58 3.09 9.91 4.96
CA PHE A 58 1.89 9.10 4.82
C PHE A 58 1.08 8.97 6.13
N PRO A 59 1.69 8.81 7.32
CA PRO A 59 0.95 8.77 8.59
C PRO A 59 0.04 9.99 8.83
N ASP A 60 0.41 11.18 8.34
CA ASP A 60 -0.38 12.41 8.49
C ASP A 60 -1.73 12.32 7.76
N LEU A 61 -1.84 11.47 6.74
CA LEU A 61 -3.09 11.24 6.00
C LEU A 61 -4.15 10.48 6.80
N ARG A 62 -3.83 10.04 8.03
CA ARG A 62 -4.78 9.42 8.97
C ARG A 62 -6.06 10.24 9.16
N VAL A 63 -6.00 11.56 9.00
CA VAL A 63 -7.17 12.45 9.08
C VAL A 63 -8.28 12.10 8.10
N HIS A 64 -7.96 11.38 7.01
CA HIS A 64 -8.92 10.91 6.01
C HIS A 64 -9.44 9.49 6.29
N ALA A 65 -8.98 8.85 7.37
CA ALA A 65 -9.38 7.52 7.76
C ALA A 65 -10.24 7.56 9.03
N ARG A 66 -11.16 6.60 9.14
CA ARG A 66 -11.95 6.37 10.35
C ARG A 66 -11.80 4.92 10.78
N ALA A 67 -11.35 4.71 12.00
CA ALA A 67 -11.32 3.37 12.59
C ALA A 67 -12.75 2.85 12.75
N LEU A 68 -12.93 1.54 12.53
CA LEU A 68 -14.15 0.81 12.84
C LEU A 68 -13.90 -0.04 14.09
N PRO A 69 -14.31 0.41 15.29
CA PRO A 69 -14.00 -0.30 16.54
C PRO A 69 -14.45 -1.77 16.55
N GLU A 70 -15.52 -2.10 15.82
CA GLU A 70 -16.07 -3.44 15.67
C GLU A 70 -15.09 -4.38 14.96
N ALA A 71 -14.26 -3.88 14.03
CA ALA A 71 -13.28 -4.69 13.33
C ALA A 71 -12.29 -5.34 14.29
N ARG A 72 -11.79 -4.57 15.28
CA ARG A 72 -10.90 -5.11 16.31
C ARG A 72 -11.57 -6.18 17.14
N LYS A 73 -12.82 -5.96 17.56
CA LYS A 73 -13.59 -6.93 18.36
C LYS A 73 -13.71 -8.27 17.64
N VAL A 74 -14.03 -8.23 16.34
CA VAL A 74 -14.17 -9.44 15.51
C VAL A 74 -12.84 -10.16 15.36
N VAL A 75 -11.76 -9.46 14.99
CA VAL A 75 -10.45 -10.10 14.79
C VAL A 75 -9.94 -10.73 16.07
N VAL A 76 -10.02 -10.03 17.21
CA VAL A 76 -9.60 -10.54 18.51
C VAL A 76 -10.44 -11.76 18.92
N ALA A 77 -11.75 -11.75 18.70
CA ALA A 77 -12.61 -12.89 19.01
C ALA A 77 -12.24 -14.12 18.18
N LEU A 78 -12.01 -13.97 16.86
CA LEU A 78 -11.61 -15.07 15.98
C LEU A 78 -10.26 -15.67 16.41
N GLN A 79 -9.27 -14.82 16.72
CA GLN A 79 -7.96 -15.27 17.21
C GLN A 79 -8.07 -15.98 18.57
N GLY A 80 -8.92 -15.47 19.48
CA GLY A 80 -9.20 -16.12 20.77
C GLY A 80 -9.87 -17.49 20.65
N MET A 81 -10.57 -17.76 19.54
CA MET A 81 -11.12 -19.07 19.19
C MET A 81 -10.10 -20.00 18.50
N GLY A 82 -8.87 -19.55 18.30
CA GLY A 82 -7.81 -20.33 17.64
C GLY A 82 -7.83 -20.24 16.11
N PHE A 83 -8.62 -19.34 15.51
CA PHE A 83 -8.58 -19.12 14.06
C PHE A 83 -7.38 -18.26 13.66
N ARG A 84 -6.81 -18.63 12.51
CA ARG A 84 -5.82 -17.83 11.79
C ARG A 84 -6.52 -16.69 11.05
N THR A 85 -5.93 -15.50 11.08
CA THR A 85 -6.46 -14.31 10.41
C THR A 85 -5.39 -13.73 9.48
N ALA A 86 -5.80 -13.28 8.30
CA ALA A 86 -4.93 -12.70 7.29
C ALA A 86 -5.52 -11.40 6.74
N VAL A 87 -4.68 -10.51 6.22
CA VAL A 87 -5.10 -9.26 5.58
C VAL A 87 -5.09 -9.44 4.06
N ALA A 88 -6.28 -9.53 3.47
CA ALA A 88 -6.44 -9.57 2.02
C ALA A 88 -6.69 -8.15 1.49
N THR A 89 -5.73 -7.61 0.73
CA THR A 89 -5.84 -6.31 0.06
C THR A 89 -5.45 -6.42 -1.40
N ASN A 90 -6.00 -5.56 -2.26
CA ASN A 90 -5.48 -5.38 -3.61
C ASN A 90 -4.02 -4.84 -3.50
N PRO A 91 -3.01 -5.52 -4.10
CA PRO A 91 -1.60 -5.14 -3.95
C PRO A 91 -1.26 -3.92 -4.82
N VAL A 92 -1.76 -2.76 -4.39
CA VAL A 92 -1.49 -1.43 -4.97
C VAL A 92 -0.50 -0.65 -4.10
N PHE A 93 -0.61 -0.82 -2.78
CA PHE A 93 0.24 -0.14 -1.81
C PHE A 93 1.41 -1.03 -1.38
N PRO A 94 2.57 -0.44 -1.07
CA PRO A 94 3.64 -1.18 -0.43
C PRO A 94 3.25 -1.61 0.99
N ARG A 95 3.97 -2.59 1.52
CA ARG A 95 3.74 -3.14 2.87
C ARG A 95 3.69 -2.07 3.96
N LEU A 96 4.57 -1.07 3.91
CA LEU A 96 4.60 0.04 4.88
C LEU A 96 3.26 0.78 4.96
N ALA A 97 2.61 1.04 3.83
CA ALA A 97 1.29 1.68 3.80
C ALA A 97 0.19 0.76 4.32
N ILE A 98 0.27 -0.54 4.05
CA ILE A 98 -0.70 -1.52 4.59
C ILE A 98 -0.62 -1.55 6.11
N GLU A 99 0.59 -1.65 6.66
CA GLU A 99 0.84 -1.66 8.11
C GLU A 99 0.42 -0.35 8.79
N GLU A 100 0.71 0.80 8.17
CA GLU A 100 0.27 2.10 8.68
C GLU A 100 -1.26 2.22 8.70
N ARG A 101 -1.95 1.72 7.66
CA ARG A 101 -3.42 1.68 7.63
C ARG A 101 -4.01 0.73 8.68
N LEU A 102 -3.36 -0.38 8.99
CA LEU A 102 -3.74 -1.23 10.12
C LEU A 102 -3.59 -0.49 11.45
N ARG A 103 -2.52 0.29 11.64
CA ARG A 103 -2.37 1.17 12.81
C ARG A 103 -3.49 2.20 12.90
N TRP A 104 -3.86 2.85 11.79
CA TRP A 104 -4.98 3.80 11.78
C TRP A 104 -6.31 3.16 12.21
N GLY A 105 -6.53 1.90 11.82
CA GLY A 105 -7.69 1.11 12.21
C GLY A 105 -7.64 0.51 13.62
N GLY A 106 -6.55 0.71 14.37
CA GLY A 106 -6.37 0.09 15.68
C GLY A 106 -6.17 -1.43 15.63
N LEU A 107 -5.56 -1.93 14.56
CA LEU A 107 -5.27 -3.35 14.31
C LEU A 107 -3.77 -3.65 14.18
N GLY A 108 -2.91 -2.62 14.22
CA GLY A 108 -1.49 -2.74 13.91
C GLY A 108 -0.65 -3.58 14.89
N ASP A 109 -1.19 -3.89 16.07
CA ASP A 109 -0.60 -4.73 17.10
C ASP A 109 -1.08 -6.19 17.05
N LEU A 110 -2.08 -6.51 16.23
CA LEU A 110 -2.64 -7.85 16.15
C LEU A 110 -1.79 -8.76 15.26
N PRO A 111 -1.61 -10.04 15.64
CA PRO A 111 -0.84 -10.99 14.85
C PRO A 111 -1.66 -11.47 13.64
N PHE A 112 -1.32 -10.98 12.44
CA PHE A 112 -1.87 -11.50 11.19
C PHE A 112 -0.86 -12.46 10.54
N ASP A 113 -1.38 -13.54 9.96
CA ASP A 113 -0.61 -14.41 9.08
C ASP A 113 -0.47 -13.71 7.71
N LEU A 114 0.70 -13.11 7.49
CA LEU A 114 1.06 -12.34 6.28
C LEU A 114 1.98 -13.13 5.36
#